data_AF-A0A2D9H638-F1
#
_entry.id   AF-A0A2D9H638-F1
#
_cell.length_a   1.000
_cell.length_b   1.000
_cell.length_c   1.000
_cell.angle_alpha   90.00
_cell.angle_beta   90.00
_cell.angle_gamma   90.00
#
_symmetry.space_group_name_H-M   'P 1'
#
loop_
_entity.id
_entity.type
_entity.pdbx_description
1 polymer ?
#
loop_
_entity_poly.entity_id
_entity_poly.type
_entity_poly.pdbx_seq_one_letter_code
_entity_poly.pdbx_strand_id
1 'polypeptide(L)'
;MVLGKPLVVVSTLLALVAGVVPASAAPAERGAAREVPPGLAVSAPPTYAGAQAPVSVTLADEAGEPVAGASLRVERRTGDTWAEAAVVTTAEDGTASLPLTLTRRPEDNVVRATWAGDETREPQATGPVTLPLRRRNARLRVKGPREVVDETSVRVAVRWTTGAGEPVAGQVTLQHKRKGRWRDAEVLDTDDRGRAHTRIAPRDDSRWRFRTARQPWLERGRSPVHRVDNVPPGSVVRLGGPDPRRDLPRASRAEGDGASPVITRVPGKVWRSMKGRTWHRGCPVGRPQLRLLRINYWGYDGYRYRGELVAAASVVGQMSAALRDMYDAGLPIRSMVRVDRFGWSKRVQGADDYASMAAGNTSAFNCRNVVGRPGVRSPHAWGRALDLNTWENPYRSSHGLVPNSWWQSRSHPRVAWRSSNHRVVAIMRSHGLRWTYGLGDTQHFDAVPRSAKRGGDVHDEHAPVLPPECNTEVCD
;
A
#
# COMPACT_ATOMS: atom_id res chain seq x y z
N MET A 1 -39.17 -22.79 6.43
CA MET A 1 -38.50 -24.07 6.75
C MET A 1 -36.99 -23.83 6.71
N VAL A 2 -36.25 -24.47 7.62
CA VAL A 2 -34.85 -24.27 8.02
C VAL A 2 -34.67 -23.41 9.29
N LEU A 3 -34.55 -24.17 10.39
CA LEU A 3 -34.04 -23.89 11.74
C LEU A 3 -32.62 -23.27 11.68
N GLY A 4 -32.09 -22.49 12.62
CA GLY A 4 -32.31 -22.39 14.08
C GLY A 4 -31.04 -22.82 14.81
N LYS A 5 -30.31 -21.88 15.45
CA LYS A 5 -29.39 -22.09 16.61
C LYS A 5 -29.13 -20.74 17.33
N PRO A 6 -29.42 -20.60 18.64
CA PRO A 6 -28.91 -19.51 19.46
C PRO A 6 -27.75 -19.93 20.36
N LEU A 7 -26.99 -18.91 20.78
CA LEU A 7 -25.83 -18.93 21.67
C LEU A 7 -26.16 -19.45 23.08
N VAL A 8 -25.23 -20.19 23.68
CA VAL A 8 -25.18 -20.49 25.12
C VAL A 8 -24.08 -19.65 25.76
N VAL A 9 -24.46 -18.85 26.75
CA VAL A 9 -23.60 -18.12 27.69
C VAL A 9 -23.41 -19.02 28.91
N VAL A 10 -22.17 -19.25 29.33
CA VAL A 10 -21.84 -19.99 30.56
C VAL A 10 -21.29 -18.99 31.57
N SER A 11 -22.04 -18.80 32.66
CA SER A 11 -21.65 -18.06 33.85
C SER A 11 -21.12 -19.03 34.90
N THR A 12 -19.93 -18.76 35.45
CA THR A 12 -19.29 -19.57 36.49
C THR A 12 -19.72 -19.10 37.87
N LEU A 13 -20.32 -19.98 38.67
CA LEU A 13 -20.64 -19.75 40.09
C LEU A 13 -19.56 -20.36 40.99
N LEU A 14 -19.15 -19.59 41.99
CA LEU A 14 -18.19 -19.91 43.05
C LEU A 14 -18.93 -20.62 44.21
N ALA A 15 -18.41 -21.73 44.72
CA ALA A 15 -18.90 -22.35 45.96
C ALA A 15 -17.73 -22.68 46.90
N LEU A 16 -17.76 -22.05 48.08
CA LEU A 16 -16.95 -22.37 49.26
C LEU A 16 -17.50 -23.62 49.94
N VAL A 17 -16.64 -24.55 50.33
CA VAL A 17 -16.94 -25.54 51.37
C VAL A 17 -15.72 -25.68 52.29
N ALA A 18 -15.94 -25.42 53.58
CA ALA A 18 -15.01 -25.69 54.67
C ALA A 18 -15.14 -27.15 55.13
N GLY A 19 -14.01 -27.80 55.41
CA GLY A 19 -13.95 -29.17 55.93
C GLY A 19 -12.78 -29.33 56.90
N VAL A 20 -13.11 -29.76 58.12
CA VAL A 20 -12.25 -29.92 59.30
C VAL A 20 -11.42 -31.21 59.22
N VAL A 21 -10.21 -31.15 59.79
CA VAL A 21 -9.17 -32.19 59.88
C VAL A 21 -9.53 -33.29 60.90
N PRO A 22 -9.05 -34.53 60.68
CA PRO A 22 -8.53 -35.32 61.79
C PRO A 22 -7.06 -35.76 61.56
N ALA A 23 -6.30 -35.80 62.65
CA ALA A 23 -4.90 -36.20 62.69
C ALA A 23 -4.74 -37.72 62.84
N SER A 24 -3.78 -38.30 62.12
CA SER A 24 -2.70 -39.18 62.63
C SER A 24 -2.24 -40.23 61.60
N ALA A 25 -1.05 -40.76 61.85
CA ALA A 25 -0.27 -41.77 61.13
C ALA A 25 0.70 -41.25 60.04
N ALA A 26 1.93 -41.01 60.48
CA ALA A 26 3.11 -40.87 59.62
C ALA A 26 3.44 -42.20 58.93
N PRO A 27 3.75 -42.21 57.63
CA PRO A 27 4.57 -43.24 57.00
C PRO A 27 6.01 -42.73 56.82
N ALA A 28 6.95 -43.64 57.08
CA ALA A 28 8.39 -43.46 57.01
C ALA A 28 8.87 -42.69 55.75
N GLU A 29 9.75 -41.72 55.98
CA GLU A 29 10.57 -41.11 54.94
C GLU A 29 11.36 -42.21 54.21
N ARG A 30 10.89 -42.58 53.01
CA ARG A 30 11.81 -43.06 51.98
C ARG A 30 12.68 -41.86 51.65
N GLY A 31 13.93 -41.88 52.12
CA GLY A 31 14.94 -40.92 51.72
C GLY A 31 14.93 -40.82 50.20
N ALA A 32 14.43 -39.70 49.69
CA ALA A 32 14.69 -39.32 48.32
C ALA A 32 16.22 -39.31 48.19
N ALA A 33 16.75 -40.11 47.26
CA ALA A 33 18.15 -40.03 46.88
C ALA A 33 18.45 -38.55 46.61
N ARG A 34 19.24 -37.95 47.49
CA ARG A 34 19.68 -36.57 47.36
C ARG A 34 20.58 -36.58 46.12
N GLU A 35 20.09 -36.07 45.00
CA GLU A 35 20.96 -35.68 43.89
C GLU A 35 21.93 -34.64 44.46
N VAL A 36 23.12 -35.10 44.86
CA VAL A 36 24.23 -34.24 45.19
C VAL A 36 24.58 -33.52 43.87
N PRO A 37 24.52 -32.19 43.81
CA PRO A 37 24.92 -31.48 42.60
C PRO A 37 26.36 -31.90 42.25
N PRO A 38 26.71 -32.02 40.95
CA PRO A 38 28.10 -32.29 40.58
C PRO A 38 29.00 -31.27 41.26
N GLY A 39 30.01 -31.75 41.99
CA GLY A 39 30.95 -30.91 42.73
C GLY A 39 31.68 -29.93 41.82
N LEU A 40 31.87 -30.29 40.54
CA LEU A 40 32.41 -29.44 39.49
C LEU A 40 31.30 -28.64 38.78
N ALA A 41 31.40 -27.31 38.82
CA ALA A 41 30.51 -26.41 38.08
C ALA A 41 31.29 -25.31 37.35
N VAL A 42 30.71 -24.82 36.26
CA VAL A 42 31.25 -23.68 35.48
C VAL A 42 30.17 -22.63 35.36
N SER A 43 30.52 -21.36 35.61
CA SER A 43 29.61 -20.24 35.46
C SER A 43 30.34 -18.96 35.03
N ALA A 44 29.61 -17.99 34.49
CA ALA A 44 30.12 -16.66 34.22
C ALA A 44 28.97 -15.65 34.27
N PRO A 45 29.22 -14.40 34.70
CA PRO A 45 28.21 -13.36 34.62
C PRO A 45 27.92 -12.98 33.16
N PRO A 46 26.69 -12.53 32.83
CA PRO A 46 26.36 -12.05 31.50
C PRO A 46 27.32 -10.94 31.03
N THR A 47 28.07 -11.23 29.96
CA THR A 47 29.15 -10.36 29.48
C THR A 47 28.92 -9.93 28.04
N TYR A 48 29.33 -8.71 27.68
CA TYR A 48 29.18 -8.23 26.31
C TYR A 48 30.08 -8.99 25.34
N ALA A 49 29.58 -9.30 24.15
CA ALA A 49 30.42 -9.84 23.08
C ALA A 49 31.60 -8.89 22.78
N GLY A 50 32.81 -9.46 22.70
CA GLY A 50 34.09 -8.77 22.56
C GLY A 50 34.77 -8.38 23.89
N ALA A 51 34.09 -8.55 25.02
CA ALA A 51 34.67 -8.34 26.35
C ALA A 51 35.10 -9.68 26.98
N GLN A 52 36.05 -9.61 27.92
CA GLN A 52 36.47 -10.75 28.73
C GLN A 52 35.43 -11.04 29.82
N ALA A 53 34.88 -12.25 29.82
CA ALA A 53 34.06 -12.76 30.89
C ALA A 53 34.95 -13.49 31.91
N PRO A 54 34.82 -13.20 33.21
CA PRO A 54 35.45 -14.00 34.25
C PRO A 54 34.68 -15.31 34.38
N VAL A 55 35.23 -16.40 33.84
CA VAL A 55 34.64 -17.73 33.94
C VAL A 55 35.11 -18.35 35.25
N SER A 56 34.18 -18.57 36.16
CA SER A 56 34.41 -19.23 37.44
C SER A 56 34.18 -20.73 37.28
N VAL A 57 35.16 -21.51 37.68
CA VAL A 57 35.06 -22.97 37.82
C VAL A 57 35.16 -23.28 39.30
N THR A 58 34.19 -23.99 39.85
CA THR A 58 34.15 -24.36 41.27
C THR A 58 34.23 -25.87 41.38
N LEU A 59 35.03 -26.37 42.33
CA LEU A 59 35.10 -27.78 42.67
C LEU A 59 34.84 -27.95 44.17
N ALA A 60 33.83 -28.73 44.49
CA ALA A 60 33.52 -29.20 45.84
C ALA A 60 33.50 -30.74 45.86
N ASP A 61 33.70 -31.32 47.04
CA ASP A 61 33.55 -32.76 47.26
C ASP A 61 32.08 -33.17 47.47
N GLU A 62 31.82 -34.45 47.76
CA GLU A 62 30.47 -34.98 47.96
C GLU A 62 29.76 -34.38 49.20
N ALA A 63 30.53 -33.89 50.18
CA ALA A 63 30.00 -33.20 51.35
C ALA A 63 29.71 -31.70 51.06
N GLY A 64 30.17 -31.19 49.92
CA GLY A 64 30.06 -29.79 49.52
C GLY A 64 31.22 -28.93 49.99
N GLU A 65 32.30 -29.52 50.51
CA GLU A 65 33.50 -28.80 50.94
C GLU A 65 34.41 -28.47 49.75
N PRO A 66 35.06 -27.29 49.74
CA PRO A 66 35.90 -26.86 48.64
C PRO A 66 37.15 -27.74 48.47
N VAL A 67 37.47 -28.09 47.22
CA VAL A 67 38.69 -28.85 46.90
C VAL A 67 39.77 -27.88 46.40
N ALA A 68 40.76 -27.60 47.24
CA ALA A 68 41.89 -26.71 46.93
C ALA A 68 43.02 -27.42 46.16
N GLY A 69 43.76 -26.67 45.33
CA GLY A 69 44.93 -27.18 44.61
C GLY A 69 44.63 -28.14 43.45
N ALA A 70 43.36 -28.36 43.10
CA ALA A 70 42.95 -29.25 42.03
C ALA A 70 43.24 -28.64 40.66
N SER A 71 43.84 -29.43 39.75
CA SER A 71 44.08 -29.02 38.36
C SER A 71 42.88 -29.32 37.48
N LEU A 72 42.16 -28.28 37.06
CA LEU A 72 40.96 -28.36 36.23
C LEU A 72 41.30 -28.01 34.78
N ARG A 73 40.96 -28.88 33.84
CA ARG A 73 41.08 -28.61 32.40
C ARG A 73 39.78 -28.00 31.90
N VAL A 74 39.85 -26.79 31.36
CA VAL A 74 38.72 -26.09 30.74
C VAL A 74 38.90 -26.11 29.23
N GLU A 75 37.87 -26.57 28.52
CA GLU A 75 37.82 -26.62 27.07
C GLU A 75 36.71 -25.72 26.54
N ARG A 76 36.94 -25.12 25.37
CA ARG A 76 35.97 -24.29 24.64
C ARG A 76 35.59 -24.95 23.33
N ARG A 77 34.31 -24.89 22.99
CA ARG A 77 33.81 -25.36 21.71
C ARG A 77 34.23 -24.41 20.59
N THR A 78 34.83 -24.96 19.54
CA THR A 78 35.19 -24.26 18.30
C THR A 78 34.63 -25.07 17.13
N GLY A 79 33.51 -24.61 16.55
CA GLY A 79 32.72 -25.41 15.61
C GLY A 79 32.19 -26.68 16.27
N ASP A 80 32.58 -27.84 15.74
CA ASP A 80 32.21 -29.17 16.28
C ASP A 80 33.30 -29.83 17.13
N THR A 81 34.39 -29.10 17.41
CA THR A 81 35.52 -29.61 18.18
C THR A 81 35.66 -28.90 19.53
N TRP A 82 36.22 -29.59 20.50
CA TRP A 82 36.64 -29.01 21.78
C TRP A 82 38.13 -28.73 21.74
N ALA A 83 38.51 -27.52 22.08
CA ALA A 83 39.90 -27.10 22.20
C ALA A 83 40.19 -26.71 23.65
N GLU A 84 41.37 -27.06 24.17
CA GLU A 84 41.80 -26.62 25.49
C GLU A 84 41.87 -25.09 25.53
N ALA A 85 41.13 -24.50 26.46
CA ALA A 85 41.12 -23.07 26.69
C ALA A 85 42.16 -22.68 27.76
N ALA A 86 42.23 -23.47 28.84
CA ALA A 86 43.25 -23.36 29.89
C ALA A 86 43.24 -24.59 30.79
N VAL A 87 44.32 -24.79 31.53
CA VAL A 87 44.34 -25.56 32.78
C VAL A 87 44.43 -24.56 33.93
N VAL A 88 43.52 -24.66 34.90
CA VAL A 88 43.43 -23.75 36.05
C VAL A 88 43.50 -24.53 37.34
N THR A 89 44.10 -23.94 38.38
CA THR A 89 44.22 -24.56 39.71
C THR A 89 43.23 -23.89 40.67
N THR A 90 42.52 -24.69 41.47
CA THR A 90 41.60 -24.15 42.49
C THR A 90 42.36 -23.51 43.66
N ALA A 91 41.83 -22.37 44.13
CA ALA A 91 42.26 -21.72 45.36
C ALA A 91 41.71 -22.45 46.59
N GLU A 92 42.01 -21.94 47.79
CA GLU A 92 41.55 -22.52 49.07
C GLU A 92 40.03 -22.63 49.19
N ASP A 93 39.29 -21.74 48.52
CA ASP A 93 37.84 -21.74 48.48
C ASP A 93 37.24 -22.67 47.40
N GLY A 94 38.07 -23.50 46.76
CA GLY A 94 37.66 -24.44 45.72
C GLY A 94 37.33 -23.77 44.39
N THR A 95 37.64 -22.48 44.21
CA THR A 95 37.35 -21.75 42.99
C THR A 95 38.59 -21.51 42.13
N ALA A 96 38.40 -21.50 40.82
CA ALA A 96 39.39 -21.08 39.84
C ALA A 96 38.72 -20.13 38.83
N SER A 97 39.48 -19.20 38.25
CA SER A 97 38.95 -18.22 37.30
C SER A 97 39.81 -18.13 36.04
N LEU A 98 39.18 -18.03 34.88
CA LEU A 98 39.86 -17.71 33.62
C LEU A 98 39.11 -16.62 32.83
N PRO A 99 39.81 -15.64 32.22
CA PRO A 99 39.19 -14.68 31.35
C PRO A 99 38.95 -15.29 29.96
N LEU A 100 37.69 -15.34 29.51
CA LEU A 100 37.35 -15.72 28.14
C LEU A 100 36.65 -14.60 27.39
N THR A 101 37.18 -14.23 26.22
CA THR A 101 36.51 -13.28 25.31
C THR A 101 35.30 -13.94 24.66
N LEU A 102 34.10 -13.40 24.93
CA LEU A 102 32.86 -13.89 24.32
C LEU A 102 32.69 -13.36 22.90
N THR A 103 32.18 -14.17 21.97
CA THR A 103 31.86 -13.76 20.60
C THR A 103 30.38 -13.40 20.46
N ARG A 104 29.98 -12.87 19.30
CA ARG A 104 28.57 -12.56 18.99
C ARG A 104 27.71 -13.82 18.75
N ARG A 105 28.36 -14.96 18.50
CA ARG A 105 27.76 -16.26 18.19
C ARG A 105 27.68 -17.09 19.48
N PRO A 106 26.49 -17.41 19.99
CA PRO A 106 26.33 -18.19 21.22
C PRO A 106 27.03 -19.55 21.18
N GLU A 107 27.08 -20.18 20.00
CA GLU A 107 27.71 -21.47 19.76
C GLU A 107 29.22 -21.47 20.03
N ASP A 108 29.88 -20.32 19.87
CA ASP A 108 31.31 -20.15 20.20
C ASP A 108 31.51 -19.87 21.70
N ASN A 109 30.45 -19.63 22.46
CA ASN A 109 30.52 -19.28 23.88
C ASN A 109 30.16 -20.48 24.75
N VAL A 110 30.56 -21.68 24.35
CA VAL A 110 30.28 -22.92 25.08
C VAL A 110 31.59 -23.48 25.63
N VAL A 111 31.59 -23.81 26.93
CA VAL A 111 32.74 -24.37 27.65
C VAL A 111 32.35 -25.65 28.38
N ARG A 112 33.35 -26.45 28.75
CA ARG A 112 33.22 -27.53 29.71
C ARG A 112 34.47 -27.60 30.57
N ALA A 113 34.34 -28.07 31.80
CA ALA A 113 35.47 -28.34 32.68
C ALA A 113 35.55 -29.83 32.99
N THR A 114 36.78 -30.31 33.15
CA THR A 114 37.09 -31.70 33.53
C THR A 114 38.14 -31.69 34.63
N TRP A 115 37.97 -32.59 35.58
CA TRP A 115 38.92 -32.86 36.65
C TRP A 115 39.17 -34.37 36.70
N ALA A 116 40.43 -34.76 36.75
CA ALA A 116 40.83 -36.17 36.66
C ALA A 116 40.63 -36.96 37.95
N GLY A 117 40.17 -36.32 39.04
CA GLY A 117 40.15 -36.92 40.38
C GLY A 117 41.51 -36.87 41.07
N ASP A 118 41.57 -37.46 42.25
CA ASP A 118 42.80 -37.67 43.04
C ASP A 118 42.77 -39.05 43.70
N GLU A 119 43.68 -39.34 44.64
CA GLU A 119 43.76 -40.65 45.32
C GLU A 119 42.51 -40.99 46.15
N THR A 120 41.69 -39.99 46.51
CA THR A 120 40.53 -40.16 47.40
C THR A 120 39.20 -39.79 46.75
N ARG A 121 39.21 -39.23 45.54
CA ARG A 121 38.03 -38.68 44.85
C ARG A 121 38.01 -39.02 43.36
N GLU A 122 36.83 -39.39 42.88
CA GLU A 122 36.60 -39.78 41.48
C GLU A 122 36.69 -38.59 40.49
N PRO A 123 36.99 -38.85 39.20
CA PRO A 123 36.98 -37.83 38.16
C PRO A 123 35.60 -37.18 38.00
N GLN A 124 35.59 -35.88 37.72
CA GLN A 124 34.37 -35.11 37.48
C GLN A 124 34.44 -34.32 36.17
N ALA A 125 33.31 -34.17 35.49
CA ALA A 125 33.21 -33.39 34.26
C ALA A 125 31.88 -32.65 34.21
N THR A 126 31.90 -31.42 33.71
CA THR A 126 30.66 -30.72 33.39
C THR A 126 30.16 -31.16 32.02
N GLY A 127 28.83 -31.12 31.83
CA GLY A 127 28.27 -31.00 30.49
C GLY A 127 28.67 -29.68 29.80
N PRO A 128 28.30 -29.47 28.53
CA PRO A 128 28.51 -28.20 27.85
C PRO A 128 27.73 -27.06 28.52
N VAL A 129 28.43 -26.01 28.94
CA VAL A 129 27.85 -24.81 29.57
C VAL A 129 27.96 -23.63 28.61
N THR A 130 26.82 -23.02 28.27
CA THR A 130 26.79 -21.80 27.44
C THR A 130 26.98 -20.56 28.32
N LEU A 131 28.05 -19.82 28.07
CA LEU A 131 28.35 -18.56 28.76
C LEU A 131 27.37 -17.48 28.31
N PRO A 132 26.66 -16.81 29.24
CA PRO A 132 25.59 -15.90 28.89
C PRO A 132 26.11 -14.59 28.28
N LEU A 133 25.47 -14.16 27.18
CA LEU A 133 25.73 -12.87 26.56
C LEU A 133 24.85 -11.77 27.15
N ARG A 134 25.47 -10.64 27.50
CA ARG A 134 24.76 -9.39 27.78
C ARG A 134 24.42 -8.68 26.49
N ARG A 135 23.14 -8.34 26.29
CA ARG A 135 22.68 -7.64 25.09
C ARG A 135 23.02 -6.15 25.13
N ARG A 136 23.50 -5.62 24.01
CA ARG A 136 23.60 -4.17 23.78
C ARG A 136 22.27 -3.62 23.26
N ASN A 137 22.01 -2.33 23.49
CA ASN A 137 20.88 -1.64 22.85
C ASN A 137 21.12 -1.47 21.35
N ALA A 138 20.09 -1.60 20.52
CA ALA A 138 20.15 -1.27 19.09
C ALA A 138 19.64 0.14 18.82
N ARG A 139 20.42 0.94 18.09
CA ARG A 139 20.02 2.26 17.56
C ARG A 139 19.93 2.20 16.05
N LEU A 140 18.78 2.57 15.49
CA LEU A 140 18.59 2.75 14.06
C LEU A 140 18.30 4.21 13.74
N ARG A 141 19.00 4.76 12.76
CA ARG A 141 18.71 6.06 12.18
C ARG A 141 18.28 5.88 10.73
N VAL A 142 17.20 6.55 10.35
CA VAL A 142 16.70 6.58 8.97
C VAL A 142 17.01 7.94 8.37
N LYS A 143 17.41 7.96 7.08
CA LYS A 143 17.68 9.19 6.32
C LYS A 143 17.11 9.04 4.91
N GLY A 144 16.51 10.10 4.39
CA GLY A 144 16.01 10.18 3.03
C GLY A 144 15.25 11.49 2.79
N PRO A 145 14.89 11.81 1.55
CA PRO A 145 13.97 12.91 1.25
C PRO A 145 12.63 12.74 1.98
N ARG A 146 12.00 13.88 2.33
CA ARG A 146 10.66 13.92 2.93
C ARG A 146 9.56 14.12 1.89
N GLU A 147 9.94 14.34 0.63
CA GLU A 147 9.02 14.49 -0.49
C GLU A 147 9.47 13.57 -1.62
N VAL A 148 8.51 13.09 -2.40
CA VAL A 148 8.73 12.35 -3.64
C VAL A 148 7.68 12.75 -4.66
N VAL A 149 8.14 13.13 -5.85
CA VAL A 149 7.26 13.37 -6.99
C VAL A 149 6.61 12.04 -7.36
N ASP A 150 5.29 12.01 -7.50
CA ASP A 150 4.56 10.79 -7.85
C ASP A 150 5.18 10.12 -9.07
N GLU A 151 5.15 8.78 -9.08
CA GLU A 151 5.70 7.96 -10.18
C GLU A 151 7.23 7.99 -10.29
N THR A 152 7.91 8.72 -9.40
CA THR A 152 9.36 8.65 -9.22
C THR A 152 9.72 7.82 -7.97
N SER A 153 11.01 7.76 -7.66
CA SER A 153 11.47 7.07 -6.46
C SER A 153 12.58 7.83 -5.76
N VAL A 154 12.62 7.72 -4.43
CA VAL A 154 13.63 8.37 -3.59
C VAL A 154 14.42 7.33 -2.81
N ARG A 155 15.70 7.62 -2.59
CA ARG A 155 16.58 6.77 -1.78
C ARG A 155 16.28 6.96 -0.30
N VAL A 156 16.05 5.85 0.40
CA VAL A 156 15.93 5.80 1.86
C VAL A 156 17.02 4.89 2.41
N ALA A 157 17.77 5.40 3.38
CA ALA A 157 18.92 4.74 3.96
C ALA A 157 18.72 4.53 5.47
N VAL A 158 19.38 3.50 5.98
CA VAL A 158 19.45 3.19 7.42
C VAL A 158 20.90 3.10 7.86
N ARG A 159 21.16 3.61 9.07
CA ARG A 159 22.39 3.37 9.83
C ARG A 159 22.03 2.63 11.11
N TRP A 160 22.61 1.45 11.31
CA TRP A 160 22.40 0.60 12.47
C TRP A 160 23.65 0.51 13.34
N THR A 161 23.54 0.97 14.59
CA THR A 161 24.60 0.90 15.59
C THR A 161 24.13 0.24 16.88
N THR A 162 25.09 -0.12 17.73
CA THR A 162 24.84 -0.35 19.14
C THR A 162 24.52 0.97 19.86
N GLY A 163 24.10 0.89 21.13
CA GLY A 163 23.90 2.05 22.00
C GLY A 163 25.14 2.92 22.16
N ALA A 164 26.34 2.32 22.08
CA ALA A 164 27.65 2.95 22.16
C ALA A 164 28.18 3.47 20.81
N GLY A 165 27.45 3.26 19.70
CA GLY A 165 27.80 3.79 18.39
C GLY A 165 28.55 2.84 17.45
N GLU A 166 28.90 1.64 17.90
CA GLU A 166 29.55 0.61 17.06
C GLU A 166 28.63 0.19 15.90
N PRO A 167 29.13 0.05 14.66
CA PRO A 167 28.32 -0.45 13.55
C PRO A 167 27.86 -1.90 13.75
N VAL A 168 26.67 -2.20 13.24
CA VAL A 168 26.11 -3.56 13.21
C VAL A 168 25.83 -3.95 11.76
N ALA A 169 26.49 -5.00 11.31
CA ALA A 169 26.21 -5.68 10.05
C ALA A 169 25.11 -6.73 10.23
N GLY A 170 24.30 -6.93 9.21
CA GLY A 170 23.26 -7.96 9.17
C GLY A 170 21.87 -7.45 8.79
N GLN A 171 20.88 -8.31 8.99
CA GLN A 171 19.55 -8.13 8.41
C GLN A 171 18.72 -7.04 9.11
N VAL A 172 18.18 -6.13 8.31
CA VAL A 172 17.24 -5.06 8.71
C VAL A 172 16.01 -5.07 7.81
N THR A 173 14.82 -4.91 8.39
CA THR A 173 13.56 -4.92 7.64
C THR A 173 12.99 -3.51 7.53
N LEU A 174 12.76 -3.04 6.30
CA LEU A 174 11.97 -1.85 6.02
C LEU A 174 10.48 -2.18 6.17
N GLN A 175 9.76 -1.34 6.90
CA GLN A 175 8.31 -1.43 7.06
C GLN A 175 7.61 -0.18 6.52
N HIS A 176 6.41 -0.38 5.98
CA HIS A 176 5.48 0.68 5.57
C HIS A 176 4.20 0.59 6.40
N LYS A 177 3.70 1.74 6.89
CA LYS A 177 2.40 1.83 7.55
C LYS A 177 1.26 1.91 6.53
N ARG A 178 0.44 0.86 6.42
CA ARG A 178 -0.77 0.80 5.58
C ARG A 178 -2.01 0.55 6.44
N LYS A 179 -3.07 1.35 6.26
CA LYS A 179 -4.34 1.24 7.03
C LYS A 179 -4.12 1.14 8.55
N GLY A 180 -3.27 2.01 9.08
CA GLY A 180 -2.93 2.05 10.52
C GLY A 180 -1.93 0.99 11.00
N ARG A 181 -1.65 -0.06 10.20
CA ARG A 181 -0.78 -1.18 10.60
C ARG A 181 0.56 -1.16 9.86
N TRP A 182 1.63 -1.54 10.55
CA TRP A 182 2.95 -1.72 9.95
C TRP A 182 3.02 -3.05 9.21
N ARG A 183 3.53 -3.05 7.98
CA ARG A 183 3.78 -4.22 7.14
C ARG A 183 5.21 -4.21 6.68
N ASP A 184 5.83 -5.38 6.61
CA ASP A 184 7.16 -5.50 6.02
C ASP A 184 7.06 -5.21 4.52
N ALA A 185 8.02 -4.42 4.02
CA ALA A 185 8.11 -4.02 2.63
C ALA A 185 9.31 -4.68 1.95
N GLU A 186 10.45 -4.69 2.64
CA GLU A 186 11.71 -5.21 2.10
C GLU A 186 12.65 -5.59 3.25
N VAL A 187 13.50 -6.57 2.99
CA VAL A 187 14.61 -6.99 3.85
C VAL A 187 15.90 -6.55 3.19
N LEU A 188 16.79 -5.91 3.94
CA LEU A 188 18.11 -5.47 3.50
C LEU A 188 19.19 -6.00 4.45
N ASP A 189 20.43 -6.03 3.99
CA ASP A 189 21.59 -6.30 4.83
C ASP A 189 22.43 -5.03 5.00
N THR A 190 22.78 -4.70 6.24
CA THR A 190 23.73 -3.63 6.53
C THR A 190 25.16 -4.12 6.34
N ASP A 191 25.99 -3.28 5.72
CA ASP A 191 27.43 -3.51 5.55
C ASP A 191 28.21 -3.44 6.88
N ASP A 192 29.52 -3.61 6.84
CA ASP A 192 30.41 -3.52 8.01
C ASP A 192 30.43 -2.13 8.67
N ARG A 193 29.98 -1.10 7.94
CA ARG A 193 29.76 0.25 8.46
C ARG A 193 28.36 0.41 9.02
N GLY A 194 27.59 -0.67 9.11
CA GLY A 194 26.20 -0.74 9.55
C GLY A 194 25.27 0.14 8.72
N ARG A 195 25.43 0.16 7.40
CA ARG A 195 24.63 0.97 6.46
C ARG A 195 23.92 0.08 5.44
N ALA A 196 22.67 0.39 5.15
CA ALA A 196 21.91 -0.17 4.03
C ALA A 196 21.03 0.92 3.41
N HIS A 197 20.58 0.71 2.18
CA HIS A 197 19.67 1.63 1.52
C HIS A 197 18.82 0.90 0.47
N THR A 198 17.66 1.49 0.17
CA THR A 198 16.77 1.05 -0.91
C THR A 198 16.10 2.27 -1.55
N ARG A 199 15.29 2.06 -2.58
CA ARG A 199 14.42 3.07 -3.18
C ARG A 199 12.97 2.77 -2.85
N ILE A 200 12.21 3.82 -2.54
CA ILE A 200 10.76 3.75 -2.37
C ILE A 200 10.06 4.60 -3.42
N ALA A 201 8.92 4.14 -3.91
CA ALA A 201 8.07 4.83 -4.88
C ALA A 201 6.60 4.85 -4.40
N PRO A 202 6.28 5.55 -3.30
CA PRO A 202 4.92 5.62 -2.80
C PRO A 202 4.03 6.44 -3.75
N ARG A 203 2.76 6.03 -3.90
CA ARG A 203 1.73 6.71 -4.73
C ARG A 203 0.77 7.62 -3.94
N ASP A 204 1.01 7.71 -2.63
CA ASP A 204 0.30 8.50 -1.62
C ASP A 204 1.30 8.83 -0.50
N ASP A 205 0.95 9.80 0.36
CA ASP A 205 1.72 10.10 1.56
C ASP A 205 1.94 8.83 2.39
N SER A 206 3.19 8.63 2.80
CA SER A 206 3.63 7.34 3.32
C SER A 206 4.49 7.49 4.57
N ARG A 207 4.49 6.44 5.39
CA ARG A 207 5.25 6.39 6.63
C ARG A 207 6.06 5.10 6.69
N TRP A 208 7.36 5.26 6.87
CA TRP A 208 8.34 4.19 6.80
C TRP A 208 9.13 4.08 8.09
N ARG A 209 9.63 2.89 8.40
CA ARG A 209 10.62 2.69 9.47
C ARG A 209 11.42 1.43 9.23
N PHE A 210 12.62 1.37 9.77
CA PHE A 210 13.39 0.14 9.82
C PHE A 210 13.21 -0.56 11.17
N ARG A 211 13.26 -1.89 11.17
CA ARG A 211 13.29 -2.72 12.38
C ARG A 211 14.34 -3.81 12.26
N THR A 212 14.84 -4.28 13.39
CA THR A 212 15.71 -5.46 13.47
C THR A 212 15.11 -6.47 14.45
N ALA A 213 15.40 -7.75 14.21
CA ALA A 213 15.09 -8.79 15.18
C ALA A 213 16.02 -8.66 16.40
N ARG A 214 15.59 -9.24 17.53
CA ARG A 214 16.48 -9.44 18.67
C ARG A 214 17.52 -10.49 18.28
N GLN A 215 18.78 -10.24 18.60
CA GLN A 215 19.88 -11.19 18.48
C GLN A 215 20.37 -11.62 19.87
N PRO A 216 21.18 -12.69 19.99
CA PRO A 216 21.72 -13.12 21.27
C PRO A 216 22.52 -12.03 22.01
N TRP A 217 23.27 -11.19 21.28
CA TRP A 217 24.11 -10.12 21.82
C TRP A 217 23.53 -8.70 21.66
N LEU A 218 22.35 -8.56 21.05
CA LEU A 218 21.79 -7.25 20.68
C LEU A 218 20.27 -7.23 20.81
N GLU A 219 19.74 -6.18 21.45
CA GLU A 219 18.30 -5.97 21.55
C GLU A 219 17.66 -5.65 20.20
N ARG A 220 16.35 -5.90 20.09
CA ARG A 220 15.56 -5.47 18.92
C ARG A 220 15.60 -3.95 18.78
N GLY A 221 15.71 -3.45 17.55
CA GLY A 221 15.75 -2.02 17.26
C GLY A 221 14.60 -1.57 16.35
N ARG A 222 14.23 -0.29 16.46
CA ARG A 222 13.35 0.40 15.51
C ARG A 222 13.89 1.80 15.23
N SER A 223 13.83 2.25 13.99
CA SER A 223 14.12 3.64 13.66
C SER A 223 12.95 4.55 14.05
N PRO A 224 13.16 5.88 14.14
CA PRO A 224 12.09 6.85 14.02
C PRO A 224 11.27 6.64 12.74
N VAL A 225 10.04 7.16 12.74
CA VAL A 225 9.18 7.13 11.55
C VAL A 225 9.67 8.16 10.53
N HIS A 226 10.00 7.69 9.34
CA HIS A 226 10.31 8.52 8.18
C HIS A 226 9.01 8.81 7.40
N ARG A 227 8.56 10.06 7.40
CA ARG A 227 7.39 10.50 6.62
C ARG A 227 7.86 10.96 5.24
N VAL A 228 7.13 10.55 4.22
CA VAL A 228 7.38 10.95 2.83
C VAL A 228 6.06 11.38 2.22
N ASP A 229 5.98 12.67 1.90
CA ASP A 229 4.85 13.29 1.27
C ASP A 229 4.96 13.05 -0.25
N ASN A 230 3.87 12.56 -0.84
CA ASN A 230 3.77 12.36 -2.27
C ASN A 230 3.28 13.68 -2.87
N VAL A 231 3.97 14.18 -3.89
CA VAL A 231 3.63 15.44 -4.55
C VAL A 231 3.34 15.21 -6.04
N PRO A 232 2.40 15.97 -6.64
CA PRO A 232 2.02 15.75 -8.03
C PRO A 232 3.17 16.06 -9.01
N PRO A 233 3.30 15.30 -10.11
CA PRO A 233 4.27 15.61 -11.17
C PRO A 233 3.80 16.71 -12.12
N GLY A 234 2.48 16.96 -12.19
CA GLY A 234 1.88 17.96 -13.06
C GLY A 234 1.50 19.26 -12.33
N SER A 235 1.18 20.29 -13.10
CA SER A 235 0.76 21.58 -12.56
C SER A 235 -0.66 21.55 -12.01
N VAL A 236 -0.81 21.90 -10.74
CA VAL A 236 -2.08 22.07 -10.04
C VAL A 236 -2.89 23.20 -10.66
N VAL A 237 -4.17 22.95 -10.92
CA VAL A 237 -5.15 23.95 -11.33
C VAL A 237 -5.83 24.51 -10.07
N ARG A 238 -5.70 25.81 -9.86
CA ARG A 238 -6.41 26.54 -8.81
C ARG A 238 -7.46 27.44 -9.45
N LEU A 239 -8.72 27.30 -9.05
CA LEU A 239 -9.85 28.04 -9.61
C LEU A 239 -10.43 28.94 -8.52
N GLY A 240 -10.82 30.17 -8.85
CA GLY A 240 -11.48 31.11 -7.93
C GLY A 240 -13.01 31.01 -7.94
N GLY A 241 -13.57 29.88 -8.38
CA GLY A 241 -15.01 29.66 -8.54
C GLY A 241 -15.58 28.65 -7.56
N PRO A 242 -16.90 28.39 -7.61
CA PRO A 242 -17.52 27.41 -6.74
C PRO A 242 -17.00 26.01 -7.05
N ASP A 243 -16.89 25.18 -6.02
CA ASP A 243 -16.58 23.76 -6.16
C ASP A 243 -17.79 22.96 -6.68
N PRO A 244 -17.54 21.80 -7.32
CA PRO A 244 -18.59 20.88 -7.73
C PRO A 244 -19.56 20.57 -6.57
N ARG A 245 -20.87 20.57 -6.87
CA ARG A 245 -21.91 20.25 -5.88
C ARG A 245 -21.93 18.79 -5.45
N ARG A 246 -21.14 17.94 -6.09
CA ARG A 246 -21.06 16.51 -5.79
C ARG A 246 -19.61 16.05 -5.80
N ASP A 247 -19.19 15.49 -4.67
CA ASP A 247 -17.88 14.85 -4.55
C ASP A 247 -17.89 13.45 -5.15
N LEU A 248 -16.75 13.08 -5.72
CA LEU A 248 -16.46 11.72 -6.18
C LEU A 248 -15.34 11.11 -5.35
N PRO A 249 -15.36 9.79 -5.13
CA PRO A 249 -14.18 9.10 -4.64
C PRO A 249 -12.97 9.39 -5.54
N ARG A 250 -11.78 9.50 -4.95
CA ARG A 250 -10.54 9.67 -5.70
C ARG A 250 -10.42 8.57 -6.76
N ALA A 251 -10.17 8.98 -8.00
CA ALA A 251 -9.97 8.04 -9.10
C ALA A 251 -8.72 7.18 -8.87
N SER A 252 -8.68 6.00 -9.49
CA SER A 252 -7.48 5.17 -9.50
C SER A 252 -6.30 5.95 -10.10
N ARG A 253 -5.11 5.81 -9.53
CA ARG A 253 -3.88 6.38 -10.10
C ARG A 253 -3.62 5.83 -11.50
N ALA A 254 -2.92 6.62 -12.31
CA ALA A 254 -2.55 6.21 -13.66
C ALA A 254 -1.69 4.93 -13.68
N GLU A 255 -1.79 4.20 -14.79
CA GLU A 255 -1.04 2.97 -15.05
C GLU A 255 -0.26 3.11 -16.36
N GLY A 256 1.01 2.69 -16.35
CA GLY A 256 1.90 2.78 -17.50
C GLY A 256 2.25 4.22 -17.93
N ASP A 257 2.90 4.30 -19.09
CA ASP A 257 3.44 5.55 -19.60
C ASP A 257 2.41 6.35 -20.39
N GLY A 258 2.53 7.68 -20.32
CA GLY A 258 1.69 8.62 -21.05
C GLY A 258 0.18 8.43 -20.81
N ALA A 259 -0.62 8.69 -21.85
CA ALA A 259 -2.07 8.53 -21.81
C ALA A 259 -2.51 7.04 -21.72
N SER A 260 -1.68 6.09 -22.14
CA SER A 260 -1.93 4.64 -22.07
C SER A 260 -3.37 4.21 -22.46
N PRO A 261 -3.93 4.62 -23.61
CA PRO A 261 -5.31 4.29 -23.96
C PRO A 261 -5.49 2.79 -24.21
N VAL A 262 -6.52 2.21 -23.59
CA VAL A 262 -6.91 0.80 -23.78
C VAL A 262 -8.38 0.74 -24.12
N ILE A 263 -8.70 0.28 -25.33
CA ILE A 263 -10.07 0.13 -25.83
C ILE A 263 -10.42 -1.36 -25.85
N THR A 264 -11.50 -1.73 -25.17
CA THR A 264 -11.98 -3.12 -25.14
C THR A 264 -13.45 -3.20 -25.52
N ARG A 265 -13.93 -4.41 -25.87
CA ARG A 265 -15.37 -4.71 -25.76
C ARG A 265 -15.85 -4.43 -24.34
N VAL A 266 -17.11 -4.03 -24.17
CA VAL A 266 -17.68 -3.77 -22.84
C VAL A 266 -17.69 -5.07 -22.02
N PRO A 267 -16.91 -5.19 -20.93
CA PRO A 267 -16.82 -6.41 -20.14
C PRO A 267 -18.16 -6.75 -19.47
N GLY A 268 -18.41 -8.03 -19.17
CA GLY A 268 -19.71 -8.46 -18.62
C GLY A 268 -20.09 -7.76 -17.31
N LYS A 269 -19.12 -7.52 -16.42
CA LYS A 269 -19.34 -6.78 -15.16
C LYS A 269 -19.74 -5.33 -15.40
N VAL A 270 -19.12 -4.67 -16.39
CA VAL A 270 -19.44 -3.29 -16.78
C VAL A 270 -20.81 -3.23 -17.44
N TRP A 271 -21.11 -4.16 -18.34
CA TRP A 271 -22.42 -4.24 -18.97
C TRP A 271 -23.55 -4.40 -17.96
N ARG A 272 -23.37 -5.28 -16.97
CA ARG A 272 -24.36 -5.46 -15.90
C ARG A 272 -24.63 -4.19 -15.10
N SER A 273 -23.62 -3.36 -14.84
CA SER A 273 -23.83 -2.09 -14.14
C SER A 273 -24.48 -1.01 -15.00
N MET A 274 -24.30 -1.06 -16.33
CA MET A 274 -24.94 -0.15 -17.28
C MET A 274 -26.43 -0.43 -17.50
N LYS A 275 -26.85 -1.70 -17.44
CA LYS A 275 -28.25 -2.10 -17.66
C LYS A 275 -29.18 -1.47 -16.61
N GLY A 276 -30.29 -0.88 -17.06
CA GLY A 276 -31.22 -0.13 -16.22
C GLY A 276 -30.69 1.23 -15.78
N ARG A 277 -29.58 1.70 -16.37
CA ARG A 277 -28.92 2.98 -16.09
C ARG A 277 -28.61 3.70 -17.40
N THR A 278 -27.36 3.68 -17.85
CA THR A 278 -26.95 4.25 -19.14
C THR A 278 -27.45 3.44 -20.33
N TRP A 279 -27.91 2.19 -20.13
CA TRP A 279 -28.51 1.36 -21.16
C TRP A 279 -29.80 0.71 -20.67
N HIS A 280 -30.84 0.67 -21.49
CA HIS A 280 -32.10 -0.03 -21.24
C HIS A 280 -32.73 -0.49 -22.56
N ARG A 281 -33.84 -1.27 -22.48
CA ARG A 281 -34.59 -1.67 -23.67
C ARG A 281 -35.05 -0.42 -24.42
N GLY A 282 -34.87 -0.43 -25.74
CA GLY A 282 -35.16 0.70 -26.61
C GLY A 282 -33.90 1.45 -27.05
N CYS A 283 -32.77 1.39 -26.34
CA CYS A 283 -31.55 2.09 -26.73
C CYS A 283 -31.08 1.77 -28.15
N PRO A 284 -30.56 2.75 -28.90
CA PRO A 284 -30.34 2.60 -30.34
C PRO A 284 -29.07 1.82 -30.66
N VAL A 285 -28.22 1.61 -29.65
CA VAL A 285 -26.98 0.86 -29.75
C VAL A 285 -26.97 -0.26 -28.71
N GLY A 286 -26.60 -1.45 -29.17
CA GLY A 286 -26.40 -2.63 -28.33
C GLY A 286 -24.99 -2.73 -27.77
N ARG A 287 -24.78 -3.66 -26.83
CA ARG A 287 -23.45 -3.97 -26.27
C ARG A 287 -22.36 -4.20 -27.34
N PRO A 288 -22.60 -4.91 -28.47
CA PRO A 288 -21.58 -5.13 -29.50
C PRO A 288 -21.11 -3.85 -30.19
N GLN A 289 -21.95 -2.81 -30.22
CA GLN A 289 -21.67 -1.51 -30.84
C GLN A 289 -20.97 -0.55 -29.86
N LEU A 290 -20.79 -0.93 -28.59
CA LEU A 290 -20.12 -0.11 -27.59
C LEU A 290 -18.72 -0.63 -27.27
N ARG A 291 -17.85 0.28 -26.87
CA ARG A 291 -16.50 0.00 -26.39
C ARG A 291 -16.27 0.72 -25.07
N LEU A 292 -15.45 0.11 -24.22
CA LEU A 292 -14.94 0.73 -23.01
C LEU A 292 -13.53 1.25 -23.31
N LEU A 293 -13.34 2.55 -23.18
CA LEU A 293 -12.04 3.20 -23.18
C LEU A 293 -11.58 3.36 -21.73
N ARG A 294 -10.36 2.94 -21.44
CA ARG A 294 -9.60 3.33 -20.26
C ARG A 294 -8.41 4.16 -20.68
N ILE A 295 -8.21 5.32 -20.06
CA ILE A 295 -7.14 6.24 -20.44
C ILE A 295 -6.64 7.01 -19.21
N ASN A 296 -5.35 7.34 -19.20
CA ASN A 296 -4.77 8.21 -18.20
C ASN A 296 -5.09 9.68 -18.52
N TYR A 297 -5.34 10.49 -17.50
CA TYR A 297 -5.58 11.92 -17.62
C TYR A 297 -4.89 12.68 -16.48
N TRP A 298 -4.58 13.95 -16.70
CA TRP A 298 -4.13 14.85 -15.64
C TRP A 298 -5.32 15.33 -14.81
N GLY A 299 -5.29 15.11 -13.51
CA GLY A 299 -6.24 15.70 -12.57
C GLY A 299 -5.96 17.18 -12.30
N TYR A 300 -6.94 17.88 -11.73
CA TYR A 300 -6.76 19.28 -11.35
C TYR A 300 -5.76 19.45 -10.20
N ASP A 301 -5.56 18.41 -9.41
CA ASP A 301 -4.54 18.34 -8.36
C ASP A 301 -3.13 18.03 -8.88
N GLY A 302 -2.93 17.98 -10.20
CA GLY A 302 -1.65 17.75 -10.85
C GLY A 302 -1.22 16.28 -10.91
N TYR A 303 -1.98 15.35 -10.33
CA TYR A 303 -1.68 13.92 -10.42
C TYR A 303 -2.21 13.30 -11.71
N ARG A 304 -1.65 12.15 -12.10
CA ARG A 304 -2.22 11.33 -13.17
C ARG A 304 -3.21 10.31 -12.60
N TYR A 305 -4.36 10.22 -13.25
CA TYR A 305 -5.43 9.30 -12.90
C TYR A 305 -5.84 8.43 -14.08
N ARG A 306 -6.50 7.30 -13.79
CA ARG A 306 -7.09 6.40 -14.77
C ARG A 306 -8.59 6.62 -14.85
N GLY A 307 -9.08 7.00 -16.03
CA GLY A 307 -10.49 7.24 -16.32
C GLY A 307 -11.14 6.12 -17.12
N GLU A 308 -12.47 6.08 -17.11
CA GLU A 308 -13.28 5.15 -17.91
C GLU A 308 -14.39 5.89 -18.68
N LEU A 309 -14.50 5.61 -19.98
CA LEU A 309 -15.57 6.09 -20.85
C LEU A 309 -16.16 4.92 -21.64
N VAL A 310 -17.47 4.93 -21.86
CA VAL A 310 -18.12 4.04 -22.82
C VAL A 310 -18.58 4.88 -24.00
N ALA A 311 -18.25 4.45 -25.22
CA ALA A 311 -18.60 5.15 -26.45
C ALA A 311 -18.90 4.16 -27.58
N ALA A 312 -19.45 4.64 -28.69
CA ALA A 312 -19.68 3.80 -29.85
C ALA A 312 -18.36 3.34 -30.49
N ALA A 313 -18.34 2.08 -30.95
CA ALA A 313 -17.19 1.46 -31.56
C ALA A 313 -16.68 2.24 -32.79
N SER A 314 -17.56 2.93 -33.51
CA SER A 314 -17.25 3.73 -34.69
C SER A 314 -16.49 5.02 -34.41
N VAL A 315 -16.51 5.54 -33.17
CA VAL A 315 -15.92 6.85 -32.84
C VAL A 315 -15.04 6.85 -31.60
N VAL A 316 -15.01 5.77 -30.82
CA VAL A 316 -14.17 5.67 -29.60
C VAL A 316 -12.69 5.92 -29.89
N GLY A 317 -12.21 5.59 -31.10
CA GLY A 317 -10.85 5.91 -31.54
C GLY A 317 -10.58 7.41 -31.68
N GLN A 318 -11.56 8.19 -32.14
CA GLN A 318 -11.47 9.65 -32.23
C GLN A 318 -11.43 10.28 -30.83
N MET A 319 -12.36 9.86 -29.96
CA MET A 319 -12.37 10.31 -28.55
C MET A 319 -11.06 9.95 -27.84
N SER A 320 -10.56 8.72 -28.05
CA SER A 320 -9.29 8.28 -27.46
C SER A 320 -8.10 9.12 -27.94
N ALA A 321 -8.05 9.48 -29.22
CA ALA A 321 -6.98 10.30 -29.78
C ALA A 321 -7.05 11.75 -29.27
N ALA A 322 -8.24 12.34 -29.22
CA ALA A 322 -8.43 13.68 -28.66
C ALA A 322 -8.06 13.77 -27.17
N LEU A 323 -8.47 12.78 -26.38
CA LEU A 323 -8.12 12.71 -24.96
C LEU A 323 -6.62 12.46 -24.73
N ARG A 324 -5.97 11.70 -25.63
CA ARG A 324 -4.51 11.55 -25.61
C ARG A 324 -3.81 12.89 -25.89
N ASP A 325 -4.24 13.62 -26.91
CA ASP A 325 -3.63 14.92 -27.23
C ASP A 325 -3.88 15.96 -26.12
N MET A 326 -5.04 15.89 -25.45
CA MET A 326 -5.25 16.67 -24.22
C MET A 326 -4.27 16.30 -23.12
N TYR A 327 -4.04 15.00 -22.91
CA TYR A 327 -3.07 14.51 -21.93
C TYR A 327 -1.65 14.99 -22.26
N ASP A 328 -1.21 14.83 -23.51
CA ASP A 328 0.12 15.25 -23.98
C ASP A 328 0.29 16.78 -23.90
N ALA A 329 -0.82 17.52 -24.06
CA ALA A 329 -0.88 18.98 -23.88
C ALA A 329 -0.92 19.46 -22.42
N GLY A 330 -0.99 18.56 -21.43
CA GLY A 330 -1.16 18.91 -20.03
C GLY A 330 -2.51 19.56 -19.70
N LEU A 331 -3.55 19.30 -20.51
CA LEU A 331 -4.91 19.81 -20.31
C LEU A 331 -5.67 18.86 -19.37
N PRO A 332 -6.01 19.30 -18.16
CA PRO A 332 -6.49 18.40 -17.14
C PRO A 332 -8.00 18.17 -17.25
N ILE A 333 -8.41 17.02 -16.74
CA ILE A 333 -9.80 16.58 -16.62
C ILE A 333 -10.10 16.44 -15.13
N ARG A 334 -11.23 16.97 -14.69
CA ARG A 334 -11.62 16.94 -13.27
C ARG A 334 -11.94 15.52 -12.81
N SER A 335 -12.78 14.82 -13.58
CA SER A 335 -13.07 13.40 -13.37
C SER A 335 -13.52 12.75 -14.67
N MET A 336 -13.31 11.44 -14.79
CA MET A 336 -13.71 10.62 -15.93
C MET A 336 -14.24 9.28 -15.43
N VAL A 337 -15.49 9.29 -14.97
CA VAL A 337 -16.21 8.17 -14.38
C VAL A 337 -17.40 7.85 -15.28
N ARG A 338 -17.63 6.56 -15.55
CA ARG A 338 -18.79 6.15 -16.33
C ARG A 338 -20.10 6.59 -15.66
N VAL A 339 -21.03 7.11 -16.47
CA VAL A 339 -22.29 7.71 -15.98
C VAL A 339 -23.16 6.69 -15.22
N ASP A 340 -23.04 5.38 -15.48
CA ASP A 340 -23.80 4.34 -14.76
C ASP A 340 -23.57 4.35 -13.25
N ARG A 341 -22.45 4.93 -12.80
CA ARG A 341 -22.12 5.09 -11.38
C ARG A 341 -22.93 6.16 -10.65
N PHE A 342 -23.65 7.01 -11.38
CA PHE A 342 -24.43 8.10 -10.78
C PHE A 342 -25.87 7.72 -10.45
N GLY A 343 -26.36 6.55 -10.86
CA GLY A 343 -27.74 6.14 -10.61
C GLY A 343 -28.64 6.26 -11.82
N TRP A 344 -29.86 5.75 -11.72
CA TRP A 344 -30.94 6.02 -12.68
C TRP A 344 -31.67 7.30 -12.28
N SER A 345 -32.01 8.12 -13.26
CA SER A 345 -32.82 9.32 -13.07
C SER A 345 -34.10 9.21 -13.89
N LYS A 346 -35.24 9.26 -13.20
CA LYS A 346 -36.56 9.30 -13.84
C LYS A 346 -36.74 10.55 -14.72
N ARG A 347 -36.08 11.66 -14.37
CA ARG A 347 -36.16 12.94 -15.08
C ARG A 347 -35.59 12.87 -16.50
N VAL A 348 -34.45 12.21 -16.67
CA VAL A 348 -33.80 12.07 -17.99
C VAL A 348 -34.06 10.71 -18.63
N GLN A 349 -34.71 9.78 -17.93
CA GLN A 349 -34.94 8.40 -18.38
C GLN A 349 -33.65 7.71 -18.82
N GLY A 350 -32.62 7.82 -17.97
CA GLY A 350 -31.29 7.28 -18.21
C GLY A 350 -30.45 7.35 -16.94
N ALA A 351 -29.13 7.26 -17.07
CA ALA A 351 -28.27 7.54 -15.92
C ALA A 351 -28.33 9.02 -15.52
N ASP A 352 -28.14 9.32 -14.23
CA ASP A 352 -28.30 10.67 -13.67
C ASP A 352 -27.23 11.65 -14.19
N ASP A 353 -27.59 12.27 -15.31
CA ASP A 353 -26.79 13.24 -16.04
C ASP A 353 -26.53 14.51 -15.23
N TYR A 354 -27.53 14.96 -14.48
CA TYR A 354 -27.38 16.15 -13.62
C TYR A 354 -26.42 15.89 -12.47
N ALA A 355 -26.46 14.71 -11.86
CA ALA A 355 -25.48 14.31 -10.86
C ALA A 355 -24.07 14.17 -11.44
N SER A 356 -23.94 13.65 -12.67
CA SER A 356 -22.66 13.59 -13.40
C SER A 356 -22.12 15.01 -13.67
N MET A 357 -22.98 15.90 -14.18
CA MET A 357 -22.61 17.29 -14.45
C MET A 357 -22.20 18.03 -13.18
N ALA A 358 -22.96 17.85 -12.09
CA ALA A 358 -22.71 18.46 -10.79
C ALA A 358 -21.39 17.98 -10.13
N ALA A 359 -20.85 16.84 -10.55
CA ALA A 359 -19.53 16.36 -10.16
C ALA A 359 -18.39 16.82 -11.08
N GLY A 360 -18.71 17.56 -12.15
CA GLY A 360 -17.76 17.99 -13.16
C GLY A 360 -17.17 16.83 -13.96
N ASN A 361 -17.99 15.81 -14.24
CA ASN A 361 -17.55 14.55 -14.79
C ASN A 361 -17.54 14.54 -16.33
N THR A 362 -16.40 14.18 -16.91
CA THR A 362 -16.26 13.90 -18.34
C THR A 362 -16.92 12.58 -18.70
N SER A 363 -17.80 12.59 -19.70
CA SER A 363 -18.63 11.42 -20.02
C SER A 363 -19.03 11.32 -21.50
N ALA A 364 -19.49 10.13 -21.95
CA ALA A 364 -19.84 9.90 -23.36
C ALA A 364 -21.19 9.18 -23.51
N PHE A 365 -21.25 7.85 -23.41
CA PHE A 365 -22.52 7.13 -23.60
C PHE A 365 -23.48 7.26 -22.41
N ASN A 366 -24.67 7.81 -22.67
CA ASN A 366 -25.83 7.78 -21.79
C ASN A 366 -27.09 7.70 -22.66
N CYS A 367 -27.73 6.53 -22.71
CA CYS A 367 -28.99 6.36 -23.40
C CYS A 367 -30.11 7.04 -22.61
N ARG A 368 -30.43 8.26 -23.05
CA ARG A 368 -31.48 9.11 -22.50
C ARG A 368 -32.13 9.92 -23.60
N ASN A 369 -33.29 10.48 -23.29
CA ASN A 369 -33.86 11.54 -24.12
C ASN A 369 -33.00 12.82 -24.02
N VAL A 370 -33.15 13.72 -24.98
CA VAL A 370 -32.61 15.09 -24.88
C VAL A 370 -33.20 15.74 -23.62
N VAL A 371 -32.36 16.45 -22.87
CA VAL A 371 -32.79 17.10 -21.62
C VAL A 371 -33.89 18.12 -21.93
N GLY A 372 -35.07 17.90 -21.37
CA GLY A 372 -36.24 18.77 -21.57
C GLY A 372 -37.04 18.50 -22.85
N ARG A 373 -36.70 17.49 -23.66
CA ARG A 373 -37.48 17.07 -24.84
C ARG A 373 -37.75 15.55 -24.83
N PRO A 374 -38.82 15.09 -24.15
CA PRO A 374 -39.21 13.68 -24.16
C PRO A 374 -39.43 13.15 -25.59
N GLY A 375 -38.94 11.94 -25.90
CA GLY A 375 -39.10 11.32 -27.23
C GLY A 375 -37.98 11.64 -28.24
N VAL A 376 -37.23 12.73 -28.07
CA VAL A 376 -36.06 13.05 -28.91
C VAL A 376 -34.82 12.41 -28.30
N ARG A 377 -34.05 11.63 -29.06
CA ARG A 377 -32.85 10.96 -28.53
C ARG A 377 -31.64 11.87 -28.51
N SER A 378 -30.97 11.89 -27.36
CA SER A 378 -29.69 12.60 -27.21
C SER A 378 -28.60 11.99 -28.11
N PRO A 379 -27.66 12.80 -28.65
CA PRO A 379 -26.45 12.27 -29.29
C PRO A 379 -25.65 11.31 -28.38
N HIS A 380 -25.73 11.49 -27.06
CA HIS A 380 -25.18 10.56 -26.07
C HIS A 380 -25.79 9.16 -26.13
N ALA A 381 -27.05 9.03 -26.58
CA ALA A 381 -27.73 7.74 -26.70
C ALA A 381 -27.15 6.88 -27.83
N TRP A 382 -26.47 7.50 -28.79
CA TRP A 382 -25.73 6.81 -29.86
C TRP A 382 -24.27 6.55 -29.49
N GLY A 383 -23.81 7.03 -28.34
CA GLY A 383 -22.41 6.93 -27.91
C GLY A 383 -21.45 7.76 -28.76
N ARG A 384 -21.96 8.80 -29.44
CA ARG A 384 -21.18 9.68 -30.33
C ARG A 384 -20.83 11.04 -29.71
N ALA A 385 -21.44 11.41 -28.60
CA ALA A 385 -21.12 12.63 -27.87
C ALA A 385 -20.08 12.41 -26.77
N LEU A 386 -19.35 13.49 -26.46
CA LEU A 386 -18.41 13.60 -25.36
C LEU A 386 -18.66 14.94 -24.64
N ASP A 387 -18.99 14.85 -23.36
CA ASP A 387 -19.03 16.00 -22.45
C ASP A 387 -17.72 16.09 -21.69
N LEU A 388 -17.14 17.28 -21.59
CA LEU A 388 -15.86 17.51 -20.91
C LEU A 388 -15.99 18.54 -19.79
N ASN A 389 -15.43 18.21 -18.62
CA ASN A 389 -15.30 19.11 -17.46
C ASN A 389 -16.58 19.95 -17.23
N THR A 390 -17.70 19.25 -17.10
CA THR A 390 -19.08 19.80 -17.14
C THR A 390 -19.36 20.87 -16.09
N TRP A 391 -18.58 20.91 -15.01
CA TRP A 391 -18.72 21.94 -13.98
C TRP A 391 -18.21 23.30 -14.47
N GLU A 392 -17.07 23.30 -15.17
CA GLU A 392 -16.45 24.48 -15.76
C GLU A 392 -17.06 24.86 -17.12
N ASN A 393 -17.79 23.94 -17.74
CA ASN A 393 -18.36 24.10 -19.07
C ASN A 393 -19.87 23.81 -19.02
N PRO A 394 -20.67 24.78 -18.53
CA PRO A 394 -22.09 24.57 -18.34
C PRO A 394 -22.86 24.48 -19.66
N TYR A 395 -24.04 23.91 -19.55
CA TYR A 395 -25.07 23.75 -20.57
C TYR A 395 -26.29 24.63 -20.25
N ARG A 396 -26.84 25.31 -21.26
CA ARG A 396 -28.09 26.05 -21.18
C ARG A 396 -29.26 25.11 -21.42
N SER A 397 -29.89 24.63 -20.35
CA SER A 397 -31.14 23.89 -20.42
C SER A 397 -32.35 24.82 -20.48
N SER A 398 -33.54 24.28 -20.77
CA SER A 398 -34.82 25.00 -20.68
C SER A 398 -35.14 25.54 -19.27
N HIS A 399 -34.45 25.04 -18.23
CA HIS A 399 -34.64 25.43 -16.83
C HIS A 399 -33.46 26.29 -16.32
N GLY A 400 -32.61 26.79 -17.22
CA GLY A 400 -31.43 27.58 -16.89
C GLY A 400 -30.10 26.83 -17.06
N LEU A 401 -29.03 27.50 -16.64
CA LEU A 401 -27.66 27.00 -16.76
C LEU A 401 -27.38 25.89 -15.74
N VAL A 402 -26.89 24.76 -16.24
CA VAL A 402 -26.54 23.60 -15.44
C VAL A 402 -25.09 23.18 -15.73
N PRO A 403 -24.33 22.71 -14.75
CA PRO A 403 -24.70 22.57 -13.34
C PRO A 403 -24.59 23.88 -12.54
N ASN A 404 -24.10 24.98 -13.12
CA ASN A 404 -24.03 26.28 -12.46
C ASN A 404 -23.98 27.41 -13.53
N SER A 405 -24.28 28.63 -13.12
CA SER A 405 -24.20 29.82 -13.99
C SER A 405 -22.86 30.56 -13.89
N TRP A 406 -22.09 30.34 -12.81
CA TRP A 406 -20.86 31.09 -12.53
C TRP A 406 -19.84 30.98 -13.66
N TRP A 407 -19.71 29.79 -14.23
CA TRP A 407 -18.73 29.56 -15.30
C TRP A 407 -19.14 30.15 -16.65
N GLN A 408 -20.42 30.40 -16.96
CA GLN A 408 -20.86 30.73 -18.32
C GLN A 408 -20.09 31.91 -18.95
N SER A 409 -19.84 32.97 -18.19
CA SER A 409 -19.10 34.17 -18.65
C SER A 409 -17.58 34.11 -18.40
N ARG A 410 -17.06 33.01 -17.86
CA ARG A 410 -15.66 32.87 -17.43
C ARG A 410 -14.95 31.79 -18.23
N SER A 411 -13.71 32.07 -18.60
CA SER A 411 -12.84 31.11 -19.28
C SER A 411 -11.59 30.82 -18.45
N HIS A 412 -10.92 29.72 -18.76
CA HIS A 412 -9.66 29.31 -18.17
C HIS A 412 -8.85 28.56 -19.22
N PRO A 413 -7.58 28.93 -19.48
CA PRO A 413 -6.80 28.45 -20.63
C PRO A 413 -6.62 26.94 -20.72
N ARG A 414 -6.84 26.22 -19.61
CA ARG A 414 -6.70 24.76 -19.54
C ARG A 414 -8.03 24.00 -19.37
N VAL A 415 -9.09 24.62 -18.87
CA VAL A 415 -10.27 23.86 -18.38
C VAL A 415 -11.64 24.44 -18.72
N ALA A 416 -11.75 25.71 -19.11
CA ALA A 416 -13.02 26.36 -19.39
C ALA A 416 -12.95 27.19 -20.68
N TRP A 417 -13.70 26.81 -21.72
CA TRP A 417 -13.59 27.40 -23.05
C TRP A 417 -14.83 28.18 -23.48
N ARG A 418 -14.62 29.35 -24.08
CA ARG A 418 -15.70 30.22 -24.60
C ARG A 418 -15.49 30.61 -26.07
N SER A 419 -14.59 29.92 -26.76
CA SER A 419 -14.25 30.18 -28.16
C SER A 419 -13.71 28.92 -28.83
N SER A 420 -13.93 28.81 -30.14
CA SER A 420 -13.39 27.74 -30.99
C SER A 420 -11.86 27.74 -31.08
N ASN A 421 -11.21 28.85 -30.73
CA ASN A 421 -9.75 28.97 -30.67
C ASN A 421 -9.14 28.40 -29.38
N HIS A 422 -9.96 28.01 -28.39
CA HIS A 422 -9.44 27.39 -27.18
C HIS A 422 -8.77 26.05 -27.49
N ARG A 423 -7.63 25.76 -26.84
CA ARG A 423 -6.80 24.58 -27.15
C ARG A 423 -7.56 23.25 -27.08
N VAL A 424 -8.43 23.07 -26.09
CA VAL A 424 -9.31 21.90 -25.98
C VAL A 424 -10.22 21.76 -27.22
N VAL A 425 -10.88 22.84 -27.62
CA VAL A 425 -11.80 22.83 -28.77
C VAL A 425 -11.04 22.57 -30.07
N ALA A 426 -9.86 23.16 -30.23
CA ALA A 426 -8.99 22.92 -31.37
C ALA A 426 -8.54 21.44 -31.46
N ILE A 427 -8.15 20.83 -30.33
CA ILE A 427 -7.79 19.40 -30.26
C ILE A 427 -8.99 18.53 -30.63
N MET A 428 -10.16 18.77 -30.03
CA MET A 428 -11.39 18.02 -30.33
C MET A 428 -11.71 18.06 -31.84
N ARG A 429 -11.68 19.26 -32.43
CA ARG A 429 -11.91 19.47 -33.86
C ARG A 429 -10.91 18.72 -34.74
N SER A 430 -9.63 18.70 -34.37
CA SER A 430 -8.58 18.00 -35.13
C SER A 430 -8.81 16.47 -35.23
N HIS A 431 -9.56 15.91 -34.27
CA HIS A 431 -9.91 14.49 -34.24
C HIS A 431 -11.31 14.17 -34.77
N GLY A 432 -12.05 15.16 -35.26
CA GLY A 432 -13.40 14.98 -35.81
C GLY A 432 -14.52 15.13 -34.79
N LEU A 433 -14.23 15.67 -33.60
CA LEU A 433 -15.23 16.05 -32.60
C LEU A 433 -15.60 17.52 -32.77
N ARG A 434 -16.83 17.78 -33.21
CA ARG A 434 -17.36 19.12 -33.44
C ARG A 434 -17.88 19.72 -32.14
N TRP A 435 -17.57 20.99 -31.90
CA TRP A 435 -18.17 21.75 -30.79
C TRP A 435 -19.54 22.29 -31.24
N THR A 436 -20.51 21.39 -31.33
CA THR A 436 -21.76 21.55 -32.10
C THR A 436 -22.61 22.73 -31.63
N TYR A 437 -22.68 22.96 -30.33
CA TYR A 437 -23.62 23.92 -29.73
C TYR A 437 -22.95 25.16 -29.15
N GLY A 438 -21.63 25.30 -29.32
CA GLY A 438 -20.88 26.49 -28.90
C GLY A 438 -21.16 26.92 -27.46
N LEU A 439 -21.54 28.18 -27.28
CA LEU A 439 -21.83 28.77 -25.96
C LEU A 439 -23.16 28.30 -25.35
N GLY A 440 -24.03 27.66 -26.14
CA GLY A 440 -25.29 27.08 -25.66
C GLY A 440 -25.09 25.78 -24.89
N ASP A 441 -24.11 24.96 -25.29
CA ASP A 441 -23.71 23.74 -24.58
C ASP A 441 -22.19 23.60 -24.61
N THR A 442 -21.51 24.31 -23.70
CA THR A 442 -20.06 24.45 -23.79
C THR A 442 -19.33 23.12 -23.58
N GLN A 443 -19.86 22.21 -22.76
CA GLN A 443 -19.27 20.89 -22.50
C GLN A 443 -19.29 19.94 -23.70
N HIS A 444 -20.25 20.10 -24.63
CA HIS A 444 -20.67 19.05 -25.56
C HIS A 444 -19.87 19.04 -26.87
N PHE A 445 -19.39 17.86 -27.25
CA PHE A 445 -18.75 17.61 -28.55
C PHE A 445 -19.34 16.38 -29.25
N ASP A 446 -19.64 16.48 -30.55
CA ASP A 446 -20.12 15.36 -31.37
C ASP A 446 -19.03 14.80 -32.27
N ALA A 447 -18.76 13.50 -32.15
CA ALA A 447 -17.86 12.79 -33.03
C ALA A 447 -18.56 12.40 -34.34
N VAL A 448 -17.99 12.84 -35.47
CA VAL A 448 -18.46 12.47 -36.81
C VAL A 448 -17.64 11.29 -37.34
N PRO A 449 -18.25 10.13 -37.67
CA PRO A 449 -17.52 8.99 -38.22
C PRO A 449 -16.70 9.35 -39.47
N ARG A 450 -15.46 8.88 -39.56
CA ARG A 450 -14.55 9.20 -40.68
C ARG A 450 -14.99 8.59 -42.03
N SER A 451 -15.89 7.60 -42.03
CA SER A 451 -16.48 7.03 -43.24
C SER A 451 -17.33 8.02 -44.04
N ALA A 452 -17.73 9.16 -43.47
CA ALA A 452 -18.43 10.22 -44.19
C ALA A 452 -17.53 11.07 -45.12
N LYS A 453 -16.21 10.81 -45.19
CA LYS A 453 -15.24 11.65 -45.94
C LYS A 453 -14.42 10.94 -47.02
N ARG A 454 -14.58 9.63 -47.25
CA ARG A 454 -13.90 8.93 -48.35
C ARG A 454 -14.84 7.92 -49.01
N GLY A 455 -15.27 8.22 -50.23
CA GLY A 455 -16.03 7.34 -51.11
C GLY A 455 -17.37 7.94 -51.51
N GLY A 456 -17.50 8.27 -52.79
CA GLY A 456 -18.82 8.46 -53.41
C GLY A 456 -19.64 7.17 -53.32
N ASP A 457 -20.96 7.36 -53.32
CA ASP A 457 -21.99 6.36 -53.63
C ASP A 457 -21.85 4.96 -53.01
N VAL A 458 -21.68 4.91 -51.69
CA VAL A 458 -22.20 3.76 -50.92
C VAL A 458 -23.01 4.29 -49.75
N HIS A 459 -24.33 4.37 -49.95
CA HIS A 459 -25.30 4.58 -48.88
C HIS A 459 -25.22 3.42 -47.88
N ASP A 460 -24.67 3.67 -46.71
CA ASP A 460 -24.88 2.82 -45.53
C ASP A 460 -26.31 3.11 -45.02
N GLU A 461 -27.29 2.29 -45.44
CA GLU A 461 -28.70 2.39 -45.05
C GLU A 461 -28.93 2.32 -43.53
N HIS A 462 -27.89 2.04 -42.74
CA HIS A 462 -27.95 1.92 -41.28
C HIS A 462 -27.16 3.04 -40.56
N ALA A 463 -26.60 4.00 -41.29
CA ALA A 463 -26.11 5.24 -40.70
C ALA A 463 -27.29 6.17 -40.41
N PRO A 464 -27.60 6.48 -39.13
CA PRO A 464 -28.67 7.43 -38.83
C PRO A 464 -28.31 8.78 -39.44
N VAL A 465 -29.25 9.31 -40.23
CA VAL A 465 -29.26 10.70 -40.69
C VAL A 465 -29.07 11.58 -39.46
N LEU A 466 -27.95 12.31 -39.40
CA LEU A 466 -27.81 13.36 -38.39
C LEU A 466 -29.00 14.31 -38.57
N PRO A 467 -29.65 14.80 -37.49
CA PRO A 467 -30.55 15.93 -37.67
C PRO A 467 -29.80 17.02 -38.45
N PRO A 468 -30.48 17.70 -39.40
CA PRO A 468 -29.83 18.68 -40.27
C PRO A 468 -28.98 19.64 -39.43
N GLU A 469 -27.82 20.01 -39.95
CA GLU A 469 -26.95 21.00 -39.32
C GLU A 469 -27.79 22.27 -39.04
N CYS A 470 -28.17 22.47 -37.77
CA CYS A 470 -28.97 23.62 -37.38
C CYS A 470 -28.06 24.85 -37.50
N ASN A 471 -28.22 25.59 -38.60
CA ASN A 471 -27.47 26.82 -38.90
C ASN A 471 -27.83 27.98 -37.95
N THR A 472 -28.80 27.79 -37.07
CA THR A 472 -29.20 28.73 -36.01
C THR A 472 -29.64 27.98 -34.76
N GLU A 473 -29.36 28.57 -33.60
CA GLU A 473 -29.75 28.09 -32.27
C GLU A 473 -31.25 27.78 -32.21
N VAL A 474 -31.60 26.59 -31.72
CA VAL A 474 -32.96 26.03 -31.60
C VAL A 474 -33.53 25.45 -32.91
N CYS A 475 -33.58 24.11 -32.96
CA CYS A 475 -34.38 23.40 -33.96
C CYS A 475 -35.82 23.29 -33.41
N ASP A 476 -36.80 23.77 -34.18
CA ASP A 476 -38.25 23.60 -33.92
C ASP A 476 -38.64 22.11 -33.88
#